data_AF-A0A4Y2AM53-F1
#
_entry.id   AF-A0A4Y2AM53-F1
#
_cell.length_a   1.000
_cell.length_b   1.000
_cell.length_c   1.000
_cell.angle_alpha   90.00
_cell.angle_beta   90.00
_cell.angle_gamma   90.00
#
_symmetry.space_group_name_H-M   'P 1'
#
loop_
_entity.id
_entity.type
_entity.pdbx_description
1 polymer ?
#
loop_
_entity_poly.entity_id
_entity_poly.type
_entity_poly.pdbx_seq_one_letter_code
_entity_poly.pdbx_strand_id
1 'polypeptide(L)'
;MFDSLTEMGFKLNNGIFVIGPVAAFPRTVLQWNVPSVEYMTVESLSLFAVLEPKLDIFILGTGDKLTLPKPEVIEFLKSKKIAVEILPTEKACATFNFLNVEGRCIGGAFMPAENINVYAEDGFKLNPPKAGPMGYIM
;
A
#
# COMPACT_ATOMS: atom_id res chain seq x y z
N MET A 1 -8.97 2.50 7.20
CA MET A 1 -9.13 1.51 6.12
C MET A 1 -8.14 0.40 6.35
N PHE A 2 -6.85 0.66 6.17
CA PHE A 2 -5.78 -0.27 6.47
C PHE A 2 -5.47 -0.26 7.98
N ASP A 3 -5.29 -1.43 8.56
CA ASP A 3 -4.92 -1.64 9.97
C ASP A 3 -3.44 -2.05 10.08
N SER A 4 -3.06 -3.13 9.38
CA SER A 4 -1.67 -3.59 9.36
C SER A 4 -1.28 -4.15 7.99
N LEU A 5 0.01 -4.10 7.68
CA LEU A 5 0.62 -4.64 6.48
C LEU A 5 1.34 -5.96 6.80
N THR A 6 1.29 -6.92 5.89
CA THR A 6 2.03 -8.18 5.92
C THR A 6 2.71 -8.40 4.57
N GLU A 7 3.66 -9.34 4.48
CA GLU A 7 4.28 -9.70 3.19
C GLU A 7 3.28 -10.27 2.19
N MET A 8 2.19 -10.85 2.70
CA MET A 8 1.14 -11.44 1.87
C MET A 8 0.06 -10.44 1.46
N GLY A 9 -0.05 -9.27 2.11
CA GLY A 9 -1.20 -8.38 1.90
C GLY A 9 -1.56 -7.54 3.12
N PHE A 10 -2.84 -7.20 3.22
CA PHE A 10 -3.33 -6.11 4.05
C PHE A 10 -4.41 -6.59 5.02
N LYS A 11 -4.25 -6.27 6.29
CA LYS A 11 -5.33 -6.35 7.27
C LYS A 11 -6.10 -5.04 7.26
N LEU A 12 -7.43 -5.13 7.18
CA LEU A 12 -8.33 -3.99 7.22
C LEU A 12 -8.85 -3.76 8.64
N ASN A 13 -9.34 -2.55 8.89
CA ASN A 13 -9.86 -2.14 10.21
C ASN A 13 -11.07 -2.96 10.71
N ASN A 14 -11.76 -3.65 9.80
CA ASN A 14 -12.87 -4.54 10.13
C ASN A 14 -12.43 -6.00 10.41
N GLY A 15 -11.12 -6.26 10.45
CA GLY A 15 -10.55 -7.59 10.70
C GLY A 15 -10.43 -8.48 9.45
N ILE A 16 -10.89 -8.04 8.28
CA ILE A 16 -10.70 -8.78 7.03
C ILE A 16 -9.24 -8.70 6.60
N PHE A 17 -8.69 -9.82 6.15
CA PHE A 17 -7.37 -9.89 5.54
C PHE A 17 -7.49 -10.11 4.03
N VAL A 18 -6.82 -9.26 3.25
CA VAL A 18 -6.81 -9.29 1.79
C VAL A 18 -5.41 -9.63 1.30
N ILE A 19 -5.30 -10.67 0.47
CA ILE A 19 -4.03 -11.16 -0.05
C ILE A 19 -3.70 -10.47 -1.38
N GLY A 20 -2.44 -10.09 -1.53
CA GLY A 20 -1.87 -9.54 -2.75
C GLY A 20 -2.17 -8.05 -2.96
N PRO A 21 -1.92 -7.55 -4.17
CA PRO A 21 -2.12 -6.15 -4.52
C PRO A 21 -3.60 -5.76 -4.50
N VAL A 22 -3.88 -4.55 -4.01
CA VAL A 22 -5.25 -4.07 -3.84
C VAL A 22 -5.47 -2.69 -4.41
N ALA A 23 -6.66 -2.45 -4.96
CA ALA A 23 -7.20 -1.14 -5.24
C ALA A 23 -8.12 -0.75 -4.08
N ALA A 24 -7.90 0.42 -3.46
CA ALA A 24 -8.68 0.89 -2.34
C ALA A 24 -9.37 2.23 -2.62
N PHE A 25 -10.58 2.33 -2.09
CA PHE A 25 -11.46 3.50 -2.08
C PHE A 25 -12.01 3.65 -0.65
N PRO A 26 -12.51 4.81 -0.24
CA PRO A 26 -12.96 5.09 1.12
C PRO A 26 -13.75 3.98 1.84
N ARG A 27 -14.56 3.20 1.11
CA ARG A 27 -15.42 2.13 1.65
C ARG A 27 -15.22 0.77 0.99
N THR A 28 -14.28 0.65 0.04
CA THR A 28 -14.17 -0.56 -0.80
C THR A 28 -12.71 -0.91 -1.03
N VAL A 29 -12.39 -2.19 -0.91
CA VAL A 29 -11.13 -2.79 -1.39
C VAL A 29 -11.46 -3.79 -2.48
N LEU A 30 -10.74 -3.72 -3.59
CA LEU A 30 -10.82 -4.66 -4.69
C LEU A 30 -9.44 -5.29 -4.89
N GLN A 31 -9.41 -6.57 -5.28
CA GLN A 31 -8.16 -7.18 -5.71
C GLN A 31 -7.70 -6.50 -7.01
N TRP A 32 -6.43 -6.12 -7.07
CA TRP A 32 -5.85 -5.46 -8.23
C TRP A 32 -4.89 -6.40 -8.93
N ASN A 33 -5.24 -6.82 -10.14
CA ASN A 33 -4.51 -7.84 -10.88
C ASN A 33 -3.28 -7.26 -11.60
N VAL A 34 -2.34 -6.71 -10.82
CA VAL A 34 -1.06 -6.19 -11.31
C VAL A 34 0.04 -6.75 -10.41
N PRO A 35 0.98 -7.57 -10.93
CA PRO A 35 1.93 -8.30 -10.09
C PRO A 35 3.03 -7.40 -9.48
N SER A 36 3.40 -6.31 -10.15
CA SER A 36 4.32 -5.29 -9.62
C SER A 36 4.12 -3.95 -10.34
N VAL A 37 4.70 -2.87 -9.80
CA VAL A 37 4.55 -1.51 -10.33
C VAL A 37 4.98 -1.40 -11.80
N GLU A 38 5.98 -2.17 -12.22
CA GLU A 38 6.51 -2.21 -13.59
C GLU A 38 5.51 -2.78 -14.60
N TYR A 39 4.60 -3.65 -14.15
CA TYR A 39 3.53 -4.24 -14.97
C TYR A 39 2.26 -3.39 -14.98
N MET A 40 2.22 -2.27 -14.26
CA MET A 40 1.07 -1.37 -14.30
C MET A 40 0.90 -0.76 -15.69
N THR A 41 -0.34 -0.74 -16.17
CA THR A 41 -0.74 -0.14 -17.44
C THR A 41 -1.86 0.88 -17.25
N VAL A 42 -2.15 1.67 -18.29
CA VAL A 42 -3.28 2.61 -18.29
C VAL A 42 -4.61 1.88 -18.05
N GLU A 43 -4.79 0.70 -18.65
CA GLU A 43 -6.00 -0.10 -18.52
C GLU A 43 -6.21 -0.58 -17.08
N SER A 44 -5.12 -0.96 -16.40
CA SER A 44 -5.15 -1.37 -14.99
C SER A 44 -5.58 -0.25 -14.05
N LEU A 45 -5.54 1.01 -14.51
CA LEU A 45 -5.98 2.19 -13.77
C LEU A 45 -7.29 2.81 -14.27
N SER A 46 -7.88 2.26 -15.32
CA SER A 46 -9.10 2.80 -15.94
C SER A 46 -10.23 3.03 -14.94
N LEU A 47 -10.39 2.13 -13.97
CA LEU A 47 -11.38 2.25 -12.90
C LEU A 47 -11.24 3.57 -12.14
N PHE A 48 -10.03 3.99 -11.77
CA PHE A 48 -9.80 5.22 -11.01
C PHE A 48 -10.16 6.49 -11.79
N ALA A 49 -10.16 6.40 -13.13
CA ALA A 49 -10.40 7.53 -14.02
C ALA A 49 -11.87 7.72 -14.42
N VAL A 50 -12.77 6.79 -14.06
CA VAL A 50 -14.19 6.81 -14.47
C VAL A 50 -15.17 7.02 -13.31
N LEU A 51 -14.67 7.16 -12.08
CA LEU A 51 -15.51 7.34 -10.90
C LEU A 51 -16.07 8.76 -10.80
N GLU A 52 -17.27 8.85 -10.25
CA GLU A 52 -17.91 10.11 -9.84
C GLU A 52 -18.30 10.05 -8.34
N PRO A 53 -17.94 11.07 -7.53
CA PRO A 53 -17.13 12.23 -7.89
C PRO A 53 -15.71 11.82 -8.29
N LYS A 54 -15.13 12.58 -9.22
CA LYS A 54 -13.76 12.37 -9.66
C LYS A 54 -12.77 12.42 -8.49
N LEU A 55 -11.76 11.56 -8.53
CA LEU A 55 -10.67 11.56 -7.55
C LEU A 55 -9.85 12.86 -7.61
N ASP A 56 -9.61 13.43 -6.43
CA ASP A 56 -8.65 14.50 -6.22
C ASP A 56 -7.21 13.97 -6.28
N ILE A 57 -7.00 12.78 -5.71
CA ILE A 57 -5.68 12.18 -5.54
C ILE A 57 -5.77 10.65 -5.67
N PHE A 58 -4.78 10.12 -6.39
CA PHE A 58 -4.46 8.71 -6.48
C PHE A 58 -3.17 8.43 -5.73
N ILE A 59 -3.20 7.47 -4.80
CA ILE A 59 -2.03 7.07 -4.01
C ILE A 59 -1.55 5.71 -4.49
N LEU A 60 -0.28 5.61 -4.86
CA LEU A 60 0.38 4.36 -5.21
C LEU A 60 1.31 3.91 -4.07
N GLY A 61 0.99 2.77 -3.46
CA GLY A 61 1.89 2.03 -2.58
C GLY A 61 2.74 1.04 -3.37
N THR A 62 4.06 1.22 -3.37
CA THR A 62 4.99 0.50 -4.27
C THR A 62 5.66 -0.74 -3.66
N GLY A 63 5.26 -1.14 -2.45
CA GLY A 63 5.94 -2.13 -1.62
C GLY A 63 6.98 -1.46 -0.70
N ASP A 64 8.09 -2.13 -0.44
CA ASP A 64 9.13 -1.65 0.49
C ASP A 64 9.96 -0.50 -0.10
N LYS A 65 10.17 -0.55 -1.42
CA LYS A 65 11.01 0.39 -2.15
C LYS A 65 10.14 1.32 -2.97
N LEU A 66 10.58 2.57 -3.08
CA LEU A 66 9.97 3.52 -3.99
C LEU A 66 10.29 3.12 -5.43
N THR A 67 9.29 2.60 -6.14
CA THR A 67 9.39 2.23 -7.55
C THR A 67 8.51 3.17 -8.36
N LEU A 68 9.11 3.86 -9.34
CA LEU A 68 8.34 4.73 -10.22
C LEU A 68 7.66 3.92 -11.32
N PRO A 69 6.37 4.15 -11.59
CA PRO A 69 5.68 3.52 -12.70
C PRO A 69 6.13 4.13 -14.03
N LYS A 70 5.73 3.48 -15.13
CA LYS A 70 5.97 3.99 -16.48
C LYS A 70 5.41 5.41 -16.64
N PRO A 71 6.12 6.32 -17.35
CA PRO A 71 5.67 7.70 -17.54
C PRO A 71 4.24 7.81 -18.08
N GLU A 72 3.87 6.93 -19.02
CA GLU A 72 2.53 6.86 -19.63
C GLU A 72 1.39 6.69 -18.61
N VAL A 73 1.64 5.97 -17.52
CA VAL A 73 0.66 5.77 -16.44
C VAL A 73 0.46 7.07 -15.64
N ILE A 74 1.55 7.76 -15.32
CA ILE A 74 1.50 9.04 -14.60
C ILE A 74 0.83 10.10 -15.48
N GLU A 75 1.17 10.15 -16.76
CA GLU A 75 0.58 11.05 -17.75
C GLU A 75 -0.92 10.80 -17.93
N PHE A 76 -1.34 9.54 -17.95
CA PHE A 76 -2.77 9.20 -17.99
C PHE A 76 -3.53 9.80 -16.81
N LEU A 77 -3.09 9.57 -15.56
CA LEU A 77 -3.75 10.14 -14.38
C LEU A 77 -3.73 11.68 -14.37
N LYS A 78 -2.61 12.28 -14.78
CA LYS A 78 -2.49 13.74 -14.95
C LYS A 78 -3.46 14.28 -16.01
N SER A 79 -3.64 13.59 -17.13
CA SER A 79 -4.59 13.98 -18.18
C SER A 79 -6.03 13.99 -17.68
N LYS A 80 -6.34 13.13 -16.71
CA LYS A 80 -7.62 13.12 -15.98
C LYS A 80 -7.69 14.19 -14.90
N LYS A 81 -6.62 14.97 -14.68
CA LYS A 81 -6.41 15.94 -13.60
C LYS A 81 -6.53 15.33 -12.20
N ILE A 82 -6.03 14.11 -12.04
CA ILE A 82 -5.95 13.41 -10.75
C ILE A 82 -4.51 13.61 -10.23
N ALA A 83 -4.34 14.12 -9.01
CA ALA A 83 -3.01 14.21 -8.41
C ALA A 83 -2.46 12.81 -8.13
N VAL A 84 -1.15 12.61 -8.24
CA VAL A 84 -0.52 11.31 -8.05
C VAL A 84 0.51 11.41 -6.94
N GLU A 85 0.38 10.57 -5.93
CA GLU A 85 1.35 10.43 -4.85
C GLU A 85 1.89 9.00 -4.83
N ILE A 86 3.21 8.84 -4.87
CA ILE A 86 3.89 7.54 -4.97
C ILE A 86 4.76 7.40 -3.72
N LEU A 87 4.52 6.35 -2.94
CA LEU A 87 5.14 6.15 -1.64
C LEU A 87 5.43 4.66 -1.40
N PRO A 88 6.39 4.32 -0.52
CA PRO A 88 6.44 2.99 0.08
C PRO A 88 5.09 2.64 0.71
N THR A 89 4.67 1.38 0.61
CA THR A 89 3.29 0.96 0.92
C THR A 89 2.85 1.31 2.33
N GLU A 90 3.73 1.18 3.33
CA GLU A 90 3.40 1.53 4.71
C GLU A 90 3.00 3.00 4.84
N LYS A 91 3.81 3.91 4.28
CA LYS A 91 3.52 5.34 4.26
C LYS A 91 2.30 5.65 3.39
N ALA A 92 2.14 4.95 2.26
CA ALA A 92 0.97 5.08 1.40
C ALA A 92 -0.34 4.74 2.14
N CYS A 93 -0.34 3.66 2.93
CA CYS A 93 -1.49 3.25 3.74
C CYS A 93 -1.85 4.31 4.79
N ALA A 94 -0.84 4.87 5.46
CA ALA A 94 -1.02 5.96 6.42
C ALA A 94 -1.60 7.23 5.76
N THR A 95 -1.04 7.66 4.62
CA THR A 95 -1.56 8.81 3.86
C THR A 95 -2.99 8.57 3.38
N PHE A 96 -3.30 7.37 2.86
CA PHE A 96 -4.65 7.00 2.45
C PHE A 96 -5.63 7.07 3.62
N ASN A 97 -5.27 6.48 4.77
CA ASN A 97 -6.11 6.53 5.96
C ASN A 97 -6.38 7.97 6.42
N PHE A 98 -5.35 8.82 6.44
CA PHE A 98 -5.47 10.22 6.83
C PHE A 98 -6.42 10.99 5.90
N LEU A 99 -6.18 10.94 4.58
CA LEU A 99 -7.01 11.65 3.60
C LEU A 99 -8.44 11.10 3.52
N ASN A 100 -8.63 9.81 3.84
CA ASN A 100 -9.96 9.20 3.94
C ASN A 100 -10.75 9.79 5.11
N VAL A 101 -10.09 10.01 6.26
CA VAL A 101 -10.71 10.65 7.44
C VAL A 101 -11.04 12.11 7.15
N GLU A 102 -10.21 12.82 6.38
CA GLU A 102 -10.51 14.18 5.91
C GLU A 102 -11.71 14.25 4.94
N GLY A 103 -12.21 13.11 4.45
CA GLY A 103 -13.35 13.05 3.54
C GLY A 103 -13.03 13.47 2.11
N ARG A 104 -11.75 13.43 1.71
CA ARG A 104 -11.33 13.75 0.33
C ARG A 104 -11.72 12.65 -0.65
N CYS A 105 -11.89 13.01 -1.92
CA CYS A 105 -12.16 12.04 -2.99
C CYS A 105 -10.86 11.34 -3.37
N ILE A 106 -10.55 10.22 -2.70
CA ILE A 106 -9.29 9.50 -2.89
C ILE A 106 -9.50 8.11 -3.47
N GLY A 107 -8.51 7.63 -4.20
CA GLY A 107 -8.36 6.23 -4.56
C GLY A 107 -6.88 5.84 -4.45
N GLY A 108 -6.59 4.55 -4.38
CA GLY A 108 -5.21 4.12 -4.40
C GLY A 108 -5.04 2.68 -4.83
N ALA A 109 -3.81 2.34 -5.19
CA ALA A 109 -3.41 0.98 -5.48
C ALA A 109 -2.16 0.64 -4.66
N PHE A 110 -2.13 -0.53 -4.05
CA PHE A 110 -1.14 -0.88 -3.02
C PHE A 110 -0.58 -2.26 -3.28
N MET A 111 0.73 -2.33 -3.47
CA MET A 111 1.50 -3.58 -3.48
C MET A 111 1.81 -3.99 -2.03
N PRO A 112 1.72 -5.27 -1.66
CA PRO A 112 2.22 -5.72 -0.35
C PRO A 112 3.73 -5.43 -0.22
N ALA A 113 4.19 -5.30 1.02
CA ALA A 113 5.62 -5.25 1.33
C ALA A 113 6.27 -6.60 0.99
N GLU A 114 7.51 -6.63 0.51
CA GLU A 114 8.25 -7.90 0.34
C GLU A 114 9.00 -8.27 1.62
N ASN A 115 9.37 -7.28 2.42
CA ASN A 115 10.07 -7.40 3.69
C ASN A 115 9.47 -6.42 4.68
N ILE A 116 8.91 -6.93 5.76
CA ILE A 116 8.44 -6.07 6.84
C ILE A 116 9.56 -5.90 7.84
N ASN A 117 10.02 -4.66 7.95
CA ASN A 117 10.92 -4.31 9.02
C ASN A 117 10.13 -4.25 10.33
N VAL A 118 10.06 -5.37 11.04
CA VAL A 118 9.41 -5.49 12.37
C VAL A 118 10.08 -4.60 13.44
N TYR A 119 11.16 -3.89 13.07
CA TYR A 119 11.89 -2.94 13.91
C TYR A 119 11.71 -1.48 13.48
N ALA A 120 10.88 -1.19 12.46
CA ALA A 120 10.51 0.18 12.10
C ALA A 120 9.54 0.75 13.14
N GLU A 121 10.13 1.47 14.12
CA GLU A 121 9.60 2.45 15.08
C GLU A 121 8.20 2.31 15.73
N ASP A 122 7.48 1.21 15.59
CA ASP A 122 6.30 0.94 16.43
C ASP A 122 6.70 0.20 17.71
N GLY A 123 7.39 0.90 18.62
CA GLY A 123 7.37 0.75 20.10
C GLY A 123 7.49 -0.63 20.80
N PHE A 124 7.54 -1.76 20.10
CA PHE A 124 7.60 -3.09 20.67
C PHE A 124 9.06 -3.53 20.71
N LYS A 125 9.74 -3.22 21.82
CA LYS A 125 11.06 -3.79 22.11
C LYS A 125 10.92 -5.29 22.33
N LEU A 126 11.04 -6.08 21.26
CA LEU A 126 11.38 -7.49 21.39
C LEU A 126 12.82 -7.56 21.91
N ASN A 127 12.99 -7.91 23.18
CA ASN A 127 14.31 -8.23 23.69
C ASN A 127 14.84 -9.44 22.90
N PRO A 128 16.08 -9.38 22.39
CA PRO A 128 16.68 -10.54 21.76
C PRO A 128 16.69 -11.71 22.75
N PRO A 129 16.48 -12.95 22.29
CA PRO A 129 16.55 -14.12 23.16
C PRO A 129 17.91 -14.11 23.86
N LYS A 130 17.89 -14.13 25.20
CA LYS A 130 19.11 -14.27 25.99
C LYS A 130 19.81 -15.52 25.50
N ALA A 131 21.04 -15.36 24.98
CA ALA A 131 21.91 -16.50 24.72
C ALA A 131 22.07 -17.25 26.04
N GLY A 132 21.40 -18.40 26.16
CA GLY A 132 21.62 -19.33 27.25
C GLY A 132 23.07 -19.83 27.17
N PRO A 133 23.74 -20.09 28.31
CA PRO A 133 25.12 -20.55 28.28
C PRO A 133 25.21 -21.84 27.46
N MET A 134 26.09 -21.83 26.45
CA MET A 134 26.53 -23.02 25.71
C MET A 134 27.16 -23.99 26.71
N GLY A 135 26.35 -24.93 27.19
CA GLY A 135 26.82 -26.07 27.96
C GLY A 135 27.69 -26.93 27.06
N TYR A 136 29.01 -26.83 27.23
CA TYR A 136 29.94 -27.86 26.79
C TYR A 136 29.70 -29.10 27.66
N ILE A 137 29.13 -30.14 27.06
CA ILE A 137 29.24 -31.50 27.58
C ILE A 137 30.53 -32.11 27.03
N MET A 138 31.42 -32.53 27.94
CA MET A 138 32.61 -33.35 27.68
C MET A 138 32.22 -34.75 27.20
#